data_AF-A0A354XYP6-F1
#
_entry.id   AF-A0A354XYP6-F1
#
_cell.length_a   1.000
_cell.length_b   1.000
_cell.length_c   1.000
_cell.angle_alpha   90.00
_cell.angle_beta   90.00
_cell.angle_gamma   90.00
#
_symmetry.space_group_name_H-M   'P 1'
#
loop_
_entity.id
_entity.type
_entity.pdbx_description
1 polymer ?
#
loop_
_entity_poly.entity_id
_entity_poly.type
_entity_poly.pdbx_seq_one_letter_code
_entity_poly.pdbx_strand_id
1 'polypeptide(L)'
;GYWALLTFLGDFTPDGNFAEAVDRAVLGRVRDGVTYAEDGSWSFSDNYRYTWVLTSMVFGVTTMLGAFAGQIMKNGKDKRKNSQLLFIIGGALLVSAWLLSFQTPIIKKIWSASMTLWSGGLCFLLMALFYYIVDYKGRSNGLNWLKIYGMNSIVAYTLGMVVNFRSAAHSLLWGLEKYTGDYYSAILTFANFLILFFILQLMYKLRVFVKI
;
A
#
# COMPACT_ATOMS: atom_id res chain seq x y z
N GLY A 1 -2.77 3.37 -23.59
CA GLY A 1 -1.89 2.23 -23.86
C GLY A 1 -2.39 0.98 -23.18
N TYR A 2 -2.01 0.77 -21.92
CA TYR A 2 -2.34 -0.44 -21.13
C TYR A 2 -3.81 -0.87 -21.18
N TRP A 3 -4.74 0.07 -20.91
CA TRP A 3 -6.17 -0.17 -20.98
C TRP A 3 -6.64 -0.73 -22.35
N ALA A 4 -6.12 -0.18 -23.46
CA ALA A 4 -6.47 -0.62 -24.80
C ALA A 4 -5.91 -2.03 -25.11
N LEU A 5 -4.69 -2.33 -24.66
CA LEU A 5 -4.10 -3.66 -24.83
C LEU A 5 -4.94 -4.73 -24.11
N LEU A 6 -5.39 -4.45 -22.89
CA LEU A 6 -6.26 -5.38 -22.16
C LEU A 6 -7.65 -5.52 -22.77
N THR A 7 -8.21 -4.44 -23.32
CA THR A 7 -9.58 -4.42 -23.83
C THR A 7 -9.70 -5.07 -25.22
N PHE A 8 -8.66 -4.95 -26.07
CA PHE A 8 -8.70 -5.42 -27.45
C PHE A 8 -7.93 -6.73 -27.70
N LEU A 9 -6.97 -7.10 -26.86
CA LEU A 9 -6.09 -8.27 -27.07
C LEU A 9 -6.28 -9.39 -26.04
N GLY A 10 -7.26 -9.28 -25.13
CA GLY A 10 -7.55 -10.30 -24.15
C GLY A 10 -8.95 -10.18 -23.56
N ASP A 11 -9.21 -11.04 -22.59
CA ASP A 11 -10.44 -11.06 -21.78
C ASP A 11 -10.09 -10.75 -20.31
N PHE A 12 -11.01 -10.18 -19.54
CA PHE A 12 -10.81 -9.89 -18.12
C PHE A 12 -10.98 -11.13 -17.23
N THR A 13 -11.18 -12.30 -17.83
CA THR A 13 -11.15 -13.60 -17.15
C THR A 13 -9.73 -13.97 -16.71
N PRO A 14 -9.58 -14.77 -15.63
CA PRO A 14 -8.27 -15.17 -15.15
C PRO A 14 -7.40 -15.86 -16.20
N ASP A 15 -7.98 -16.69 -17.08
CA ASP A 15 -7.20 -17.45 -18.08
C ASP A 15 -7.07 -16.74 -19.43
N GLY A 16 -7.96 -15.79 -19.73
CA GLY A 16 -7.96 -15.02 -20.99
C GLY A 16 -7.22 -13.68 -20.91
N ASN A 17 -6.69 -13.31 -19.75
CA ASN A 17 -6.06 -12.01 -19.54
C ASN A 17 -4.76 -11.85 -20.31
N PHE A 18 -4.72 -10.82 -21.18
CA PHE A 18 -3.56 -10.50 -22.00
C PHE A 18 -2.31 -10.18 -21.16
N ALA A 19 -2.47 -9.51 -20.02
CA ALA A 19 -1.33 -9.25 -19.13
C ALA A 19 -0.74 -10.54 -18.53
N GLU A 20 -1.58 -11.56 -18.30
CA GLU A 20 -1.09 -12.86 -17.85
C GLU A 20 -0.37 -13.61 -18.98
N ALA A 21 -0.89 -13.55 -20.22
CA ALA A 21 -0.25 -14.17 -21.37
C ALA A 21 1.17 -13.61 -21.61
N VAL A 22 1.33 -12.28 -21.54
CA VAL A 22 2.64 -11.63 -21.70
C VAL A 22 3.59 -11.98 -20.56
N ASP A 23 3.12 -11.99 -19.32
CA ASP A 23 3.95 -12.39 -18.18
C ASP A 23 4.40 -13.86 -18.29
N ARG A 24 3.52 -14.78 -18.73
CA ARG A 24 3.90 -16.18 -18.98
C ARG A 24 4.94 -16.30 -20.10
N ALA A 25 4.79 -15.52 -21.17
CA ALA A 25 5.72 -15.54 -22.30
C ALA A 25 7.09 -14.95 -21.97
N VAL A 26 7.14 -13.85 -21.20
CA VAL A 26 8.38 -13.13 -20.88
C VAL A 26 9.11 -13.73 -19.67
N LEU A 27 8.38 -14.01 -18.58
CA LEU A 27 8.98 -14.50 -17.34
C LEU A 27 9.11 -16.02 -17.31
N GLY A 28 8.22 -16.76 -17.98
CA GLY A 28 8.26 -18.22 -18.04
C GLY A 28 8.54 -18.86 -16.67
N ARG A 29 9.63 -19.63 -16.58
CA ARG A 29 10.08 -20.35 -15.37
C ARG A 29 10.53 -19.47 -14.20
N VAL A 30 10.84 -18.18 -14.43
CA VAL A 30 11.27 -17.24 -13.38
C VAL A 30 10.12 -16.41 -12.83
N ARG A 31 8.89 -16.66 -13.29
CA ARG A 31 7.70 -16.01 -12.73
C ARG A 31 7.46 -16.51 -11.30
N ASP A 32 7.08 -15.58 -10.43
CA ASP A 32 6.62 -15.93 -9.09
C ASP A 32 5.40 -16.86 -9.13
N GLY A 33 5.36 -17.82 -8.21
CA GLY A 33 4.29 -18.83 -8.15
C GLY A 33 4.46 -20.00 -9.12
N VAL A 34 5.65 -20.19 -9.70
CA VAL A 34 6.00 -21.42 -10.43
C VAL A 34 6.33 -22.52 -9.42
N THR A 35 5.67 -23.67 -9.58
CA THR A 35 5.98 -24.90 -8.84
C THR A 35 6.81 -25.83 -9.71
N TYR A 36 7.91 -26.33 -9.14
CA TYR A 36 8.75 -27.35 -9.76
C TYR A 36 8.31 -28.71 -9.25
N ALA A 37 7.98 -29.61 -10.17
CA ALA A 37 7.77 -31.02 -9.84
C ALA A 37 9.13 -31.73 -9.68
N GLU A 38 9.13 -32.87 -8.99
CA GLU A 38 10.35 -33.65 -8.72
C GLU A 38 11.03 -34.16 -10.00
N ASP A 39 10.31 -34.21 -11.12
CA ASP A 39 10.79 -34.57 -12.45
C ASP A 39 11.50 -33.41 -13.20
N GLY A 40 11.58 -32.22 -12.59
CA GLY A 40 12.17 -31.02 -13.19
C GLY A 40 11.23 -30.28 -14.16
N SER A 41 9.99 -30.76 -14.36
CA SER A 41 8.96 -30.00 -15.05
C SER A 41 8.44 -28.87 -14.16
N TRP A 42 7.95 -27.80 -14.80
CA TRP A 42 7.47 -26.62 -14.09
C TRP A 42 6.06 -26.27 -14.55
N SER A 43 5.21 -25.88 -13.60
CA SER A 43 3.83 -25.46 -13.83
C SER A 43 3.55 -24.14 -13.13
N PHE A 44 2.62 -23.36 -13.70
CA PHE A 44 2.16 -22.14 -13.05
C PHE A 44 1.14 -22.48 -11.96
N SER A 45 1.26 -21.89 -10.78
CA SER A 45 0.26 -22.02 -9.72
C SER A 45 -1.07 -21.38 -10.14
N ASP A 46 -2.16 -22.12 -9.99
CA ASP A 46 -3.52 -21.65 -10.29
C ASP A 46 -3.95 -20.43 -9.47
N ASN A 47 -3.37 -20.27 -8.28
CA ASN A 47 -3.73 -19.21 -7.34
C ASN A 47 -2.95 -17.90 -7.55
N TYR A 48 -1.80 -17.94 -8.23
CA TYR A 48 -0.93 -16.78 -8.43
C TYR A 48 -1.20 -16.11 -9.79
N ARG A 49 -2.01 -15.05 -9.76
CA ARG A 49 -2.49 -14.32 -10.95
C ARG A 49 -2.03 -12.85 -10.99
N TYR A 50 -0.98 -12.52 -10.24
CA TYR A 50 -0.36 -11.20 -10.32
C TYR A 50 0.46 -11.08 -11.60
N THR A 51 0.42 -9.88 -12.19
CA THR A 51 1.11 -9.56 -13.44
C THR A 51 2.02 -8.37 -13.23
N TRP A 52 3.18 -8.39 -13.87
CA TRP A 52 4.30 -7.51 -13.58
C TRP A 52 4.75 -6.70 -14.78
N VAL A 53 4.89 -7.32 -15.96
CA VAL A 53 5.53 -6.70 -17.13
C VAL A 53 4.66 -5.57 -17.67
N LEU A 54 3.45 -5.89 -18.12
CA LEU A 54 2.51 -4.89 -18.62
C LEU A 54 2.03 -3.93 -17.52
N THR A 55 1.89 -4.46 -16.30
CA THR A 55 1.40 -3.73 -15.13
C THR A 55 2.36 -2.64 -14.66
N SER A 56 3.65 -2.77 -14.98
CA SER A 56 4.67 -1.73 -14.71
C SER A 56 4.33 -0.37 -15.32
N MET A 57 3.63 -0.33 -16.46
CA MET A 57 3.15 0.93 -17.04
C MET A 57 2.23 1.69 -16.09
N VAL A 58 1.36 0.94 -15.40
CA VAL A 58 0.35 1.49 -14.49
C VAL A 58 0.96 1.83 -13.13
N PHE A 59 1.99 1.09 -12.70
CA PHE A 59 2.80 1.48 -11.55
C PHE A 59 3.50 2.82 -11.76
N GLY A 60 4.03 3.08 -12.97
CA GLY A 60 4.57 4.39 -13.33
C GLY A 60 3.55 5.52 -13.14
N VAL A 61 2.32 5.33 -13.61
CA VAL A 61 1.23 6.30 -13.42
C VAL A 61 0.90 6.51 -11.94
N THR A 62 0.85 5.44 -11.16
CA THR A 62 0.56 5.52 -9.71
C THR A 62 1.64 6.32 -8.98
N THR A 63 2.91 6.10 -9.31
CA THR A 63 4.04 6.85 -8.76
C THR A 63 3.97 8.33 -9.15
N MET A 64 3.66 8.62 -10.42
CA MET A 64 3.50 10.00 -10.90
C MET A 64 2.33 10.72 -10.21
N LEU A 65 1.20 10.05 -10.00
CA LEU A 65 0.07 10.59 -9.24
C LEU A 65 0.49 11.02 -7.83
N GLY A 66 1.28 10.18 -7.14
CA GLY A 66 1.84 10.54 -5.83
C GLY A 66 2.79 11.73 -5.88
N ALA A 67 3.70 11.76 -6.88
CA ALA A 67 4.63 12.87 -7.08
C ALA A 67 3.90 14.20 -7.35
N PHE A 68 2.86 14.18 -8.19
CA PHE A 68 2.04 15.34 -8.48
C PHE A 68 1.25 15.82 -7.28
N ALA A 69 0.67 14.92 -6.48
CA ALA A 69 0.02 15.30 -5.22
C ALA A 69 0.99 16.05 -4.29
N GLY A 70 2.21 15.52 -4.13
CA GLY A 70 3.26 16.17 -3.34
C GLY A 70 3.70 17.53 -3.91
N GLN A 71 3.82 17.63 -5.23
CA GLN A 71 4.18 18.88 -5.91
C GLN A 71 3.12 19.97 -5.73
N ILE A 72 1.83 19.63 -5.82
CA ILE A 72 0.71 20.54 -5.56
C ILE A 72 0.79 21.10 -4.14
N MET A 73 1.03 20.23 -3.14
CA MET A 73 1.15 20.62 -1.74
C MET A 73 2.36 21.52 -1.46
N LYS A 74 3.49 21.25 -2.14
CA LYS A 74 4.75 21.98 -1.94
C LYS A 74 4.74 23.37 -2.57
N ASN A 75 4.16 23.51 -3.76
CA ASN A 75 4.30 24.72 -4.58
C ASN A 75 3.18 25.75 -4.37
N GLY A 76 2.02 25.35 -3.81
CA GLY A 76 0.91 26.28 -3.66
C GLY A 76 1.05 27.17 -2.43
N LYS A 77 0.92 28.49 -2.64
CA LYS A 77 0.99 29.51 -1.57
C LYS A 77 -0.19 29.47 -0.61
N ASP A 78 -1.36 29.01 -1.09
CA ASP A 78 -2.59 28.93 -0.31
C ASP A 78 -2.94 27.46 0.01
N LYS A 79 -2.75 27.10 1.28
CA LYS A 79 -2.98 25.73 1.77
C LYS A 79 -4.43 25.27 1.59
N ARG A 80 -5.41 26.17 1.71
CA ARG A 80 -6.83 25.82 1.56
C ARG A 80 -7.14 25.49 0.10
N LYS A 81 -6.65 26.30 -0.83
CA LYS A 81 -6.83 26.07 -2.27
C LYS A 81 -6.16 24.78 -2.72
N ASN A 82 -4.97 24.47 -2.21
CA ASN A 82 -4.29 23.20 -2.51
C ASN A 82 -5.10 21.99 -2.04
N SER A 83 -5.64 22.04 -0.82
CA SER A 83 -6.51 20.97 -0.31
C SER A 83 -7.77 20.81 -1.18
N GLN A 84 -8.42 21.92 -1.54
CA GLN A 84 -9.58 21.88 -2.43
C GLN A 84 -9.24 21.31 -3.81
N LEU A 85 -8.09 21.68 -4.38
CA LEU A 85 -7.61 21.17 -5.65
C LEU A 85 -7.36 19.66 -5.58
N LEU A 86 -6.69 19.17 -4.54
CA LEU A 86 -6.49 17.74 -4.30
C LEU A 86 -7.83 17.00 -4.15
N PHE A 87 -8.81 17.60 -3.48
CA PHE A 87 -10.13 17.03 -3.31
C PHE A 87 -10.88 16.92 -4.65
N ILE A 88 -10.82 17.98 -5.47
CA ILE A 88 -11.43 18.00 -6.81
C ILE A 88 -10.77 16.97 -7.73
N ILE A 89 -9.43 16.91 -7.75
CA ILE A 89 -8.68 15.92 -8.54
C ILE A 89 -9.00 14.51 -8.05
N GLY A 90 -9.05 14.27 -6.74
CA GLY A 90 -9.42 12.98 -6.17
C GLY A 90 -10.83 12.56 -6.58
N GLY A 91 -11.80 13.47 -6.50
CA GLY A 91 -13.16 13.22 -6.97
C GLY A 91 -13.23 12.94 -8.48
N ALA A 92 -12.53 13.72 -9.29
CA ALA A 92 -12.45 13.52 -10.73
C ALA A 92 -11.84 12.15 -11.07
N LEU A 93 -10.77 11.74 -10.39
CA LEU A 93 -10.15 10.42 -10.55
C LEU A 93 -11.11 9.28 -10.20
N LEU A 94 -11.90 9.42 -9.12
CA LEU A 94 -12.92 8.41 -8.76
C LEU A 94 -14.04 8.33 -9.79
N VAL A 95 -14.53 9.46 -10.29
CA VAL A 95 -15.54 9.48 -11.35
C VAL A 95 -14.98 8.87 -12.63
N SER A 96 -13.76 9.21 -13.03
CA SER A 96 -13.08 8.59 -14.17
C SER A 96 -12.86 7.10 -13.96
N ALA A 97 -12.50 6.66 -12.76
CA ALA A 97 -12.36 5.24 -12.42
C ALA A 97 -13.69 4.49 -12.54
N TRP A 98 -14.78 5.11 -12.07
CA TRP A 98 -16.12 4.55 -12.15
C TRP A 98 -16.62 4.48 -13.59
N LEU A 99 -16.43 5.52 -14.40
CA LEU A 99 -16.76 5.47 -15.83
C LEU A 99 -15.92 4.42 -16.57
N LEU A 100 -14.63 4.32 -16.25
CA LEU A 100 -13.75 3.32 -16.84
C LEU A 100 -14.07 1.90 -16.35
N SER A 101 -14.78 1.76 -15.22
CA SER A 101 -15.20 0.46 -14.67
C SER A 101 -16.19 -0.28 -15.56
N PHE A 102 -16.96 0.46 -16.38
CA PHE A 102 -17.87 -0.13 -17.37
C PHE A 102 -17.13 -0.87 -18.47
N GLN A 103 -15.87 -0.52 -18.73
CA GLN A 103 -15.07 -1.12 -19.79
C GLN A 103 -13.96 -2.03 -19.26
N THR A 104 -13.26 -1.59 -18.22
CA THR A 104 -12.29 -2.42 -17.47
C THR A 104 -12.77 -2.55 -16.04
N PRO A 105 -13.23 -3.73 -15.59
CA PRO A 105 -13.63 -3.93 -14.21
C PRO A 105 -12.47 -3.64 -13.25
N ILE A 106 -12.80 -3.22 -12.03
CA ILE A 106 -11.82 -2.89 -10.99
C ILE A 106 -11.19 -4.18 -10.47
N ILE A 107 -10.07 -4.58 -11.07
CA ILE A 107 -9.33 -5.80 -10.70
C ILE A 107 -8.01 -5.43 -10.04
N LYS A 108 -7.84 -5.90 -8.79
CA LYS A 108 -6.61 -5.71 -7.99
C LYS A 108 -5.46 -6.59 -8.46
N LYS A 109 -5.72 -7.85 -8.85
CA LYS A 109 -4.67 -8.83 -9.21
C LYS A 109 -3.83 -8.39 -10.40
N ILE A 110 -4.45 -7.75 -11.39
CA ILE A 110 -3.77 -7.25 -12.59
C ILE A 110 -3.44 -5.76 -12.50
N TRP A 111 -3.79 -5.11 -11.38
CA TRP A 111 -3.68 -3.66 -11.21
C TRP A 111 -4.24 -2.88 -12.41
N SER A 112 -5.52 -3.16 -12.72
CA SER A 112 -6.22 -2.55 -13.85
C SER A 112 -6.17 -1.02 -13.85
N ALA A 113 -6.36 -0.40 -15.01
CA ALA A 113 -6.39 1.06 -15.13
C ALA A 113 -7.49 1.71 -14.28
N SER A 114 -8.68 1.11 -14.23
CA SER A 114 -9.77 1.54 -13.36
C SER A 114 -9.41 1.40 -11.88
N MET A 115 -8.74 0.31 -11.46
CA MET A 115 -8.24 0.16 -10.09
C MET A 115 -7.19 1.22 -9.73
N THR A 116 -6.34 1.61 -10.66
CA THR A 116 -5.32 2.63 -10.44
C THR A 116 -5.91 4.02 -10.22
N LEU A 117 -6.88 4.39 -11.05
CA LEU A 117 -7.62 5.65 -10.86
C LEU A 117 -8.43 5.63 -9.57
N TRP A 118 -9.03 4.48 -9.24
CA TRP A 118 -9.81 4.30 -8.01
C TRP A 118 -8.93 4.48 -6.76
N SER A 119 -7.84 3.71 -6.67
CA SER A 119 -6.89 3.80 -5.55
C SER A 119 -6.22 5.17 -5.49
N GLY A 120 -5.82 5.73 -6.64
CA GLY A 120 -5.24 7.06 -6.73
C GLY A 120 -6.20 8.15 -6.24
N GLY A 121 -7.46 8.10 -6.66
CA GLY A 121 -8.50 9.03 -6.22
C GLY A 121 -8.71 9.01 -4.71
N LEU A 122 -8.80 7.81 -4.10
CA LEU A 122 -8.89 7.67 -2.64
C LEU A 122 -7.65 8.24 -1.93
N CYS A 123 -6.45 7.99 -2.45
CA CYS A 123 -5.22 8.58 -1.90
C CYS A 123 -5.22 10.11 -1.98
N PHE A 124 -5.70 10.70 -3.08
CA PHE A 124 -5.82 12.16 -3.22
C PHE A 124 -6.83 12.75 -2.24
N LEU A 125 -7.97 12.10 -2.03
CA LEU A 125 -8.96 12.55 -1.04
C LEU A 125 -8.43 12.48 0.39
N LEU A 126 -7.75 11.39 0.75
CA LEU A 126 -7.09 11.24 2.05
C LEU A 126 -6.00 12.31 2.24
N MET A 127 -5.20 12.55 1.19
CA MET A 127 -4.18 13.59 1.21
C MET A 127 -4.80 14.98 1.40
N ALA A 128 -5.87 15.30 0.67
CA ALA A 128 -6.62 16.55 0.80
C ALA A 128 -7.15 16.74 2.23
N LEU A 129 -7.69 15.68 2.83
CA LEU A 129 -8.25 15.67 4.17
C LEU A 129 -7.16 15.92 5.23
N PHE A 130 -6.07 15.16 5.20
CA PHE A 130 -4.99 15.33 6.17
C PHE A 130 -4.30 16.69 6.04
N TYR A 131 -4.07 17.15 4.81
CA TYR A 131 -3.51 18.48 4.58
C TYR A 131 -4.44 19.59 5.10
N TYR A 132 -5.76 19.44 4.95
CA TYR A 132 -6.71 20.41 5.51
C TYR A 132 -6.71 20.42 7.05
N ILE A 133 -6.71 19.25 7.68
CA ILE A 133 -6.79 19.12 9.14
C ILE A 133 -5.49 19.58 9.81
N VAL A 134 -4.35 19.12 9.30
CA VAL A 134 -3.02 19.36 9.89
C VAL A 134 -2.48 20.71 9.47
N ASP A 135 -2.37 20.97 8.17
CA ASP A 135 -1.64 22.14 7.66
C ASP A 135 -2.46 23.43 7.65
N TYR A 136 -3.78 23.35 7.40
CA TYR A 136 -4.66 24.51 7.36
C TYR A 136 -5.34 24.78 8.71
N LYS A 137 -6.00 23.78 9.32
CA LYS A 137 -6.67 23.93 10.62
C LYS A 137 -5.72 23.88 11.82
N GLY A 138 -4.46 23.48 11.63
CA GLY A 138 -3.46 23.39 12.71
C GLY A 138 -3.79 22.34 13.77
N ARG A 139 -4.72 21.41 13.52
CA ARG A 139 -5.13 20.39 14.49
C ARG A 139 -4.26 19.14 14.36
N SER A 140 -3.04 19.22 14.87
CA SER A 140 -2.13 18.07 14.95
C SER A 140 -2.28 17.23 16.22
N ASN A 141 -3.08 17.70 17.20
CA ASN A 141 -3.25 17.04 18.48
C ASN A 141 -3.91 15.66 18.28
N GLY A 142 -3.14 14.59 18.53
CA GLY A 142 -3.55 13.20 18.31
C GLY A 142 -2.97 12.53 17.05
N LEU A 143 -2.36 13.27 16.13
CA LEU A 143 -1.72 12.70 14.92
C LEU A 143 -0.20 12.52 15.07
N ASN A 144 0.36 12.89 16.22
CA ASN A 144 1.80 12.77 16.48
C ASN A 144 2.31 11.32 16.42
N TRP A 145 1.49 10.34 16.81
CA TRP A 145 1.89 8.92 16.72
C TRP A 145 2.07 8.48 15.26
N LEU A 146 1.20 8.94 14.34
CA LEU A 146 1.34 8.71 12.90
C LEU A 146 2.62 9.34 12.36
N LYS A 147 2.97 10.55 12.85
CA LYS A 147 4.22 11.21 12.49
C LYS A 147 5.45 10.42 12.96
N ILE A 148 5.44 9.92 14.20
CA ILE A 148 6.53 9.10 14.76
C ILE A 148 6.72 7.83 13.92
N TYR A 149 5.62 7.15 13.61
CA TYR A 149 5.63 5.91 12.83
C TYR A 149 6.07 6.17 11.38
N GLY A 150 5.56 7.23 10.75
CA GLY A 150 5.84 7.57 9.36
C GLY A 150 7.27 8.05 9.12
N MET A 151 7.89 8.76 10.07
CA MET A 151 9.26 9.26 9.93
C MET A 151 10.32 8.16 10.03
N ASN A 152 9.98 6.99 10.58
CA ASN A 152 10.85 5.82 10.68
C ASN A 152 10.14 4.56 10.11
N SER A 153 9.39 4.73 9.01
CA SER A 153 8.55 3.67 8.43
C SER A 153 9.33 2.44 7.98
N ILE A 154 10.53 2.62 7.42
CA ILE A 154 11.42 1.52 7.04
C ILE A 154 11.83 0.71 8.27
N VAL A 155 12.22 1.39 9.35
CA VAL A 155 12.63 0.72 10.59
C VAL A 155 11.46 0.02 11.25
N ALA A 156 10.26 0.63 11.23
CA ALA A 156 9.05 0.00 11.71
C ALA A 156 8.74 -1.30 10.94
N TYR A 157 8.92 -1.29 9.61
CA TYR A 157 8.72 -2.47 8.77
C TYR A 157 9.78 -3.55 9.01
N THR A 158 11.07 -3.19 9.03
CA THR A 158 12.14 -4.16 9.24
C THR A 158 12.10 -4.76 10.63
N LEU A 159 11.90 -3.96 11.68
CA LEU A 159 11.74 -4.48 13.04
C LEU A 159 10.50 -5.37 13.17
N GLY A 160 9.39 -4.99 12.54
CA GLY A 160 8.16 -5.79 12.56
C GLY A 160 8.29 -7.16 11.89
N MET A 161 9.16 -7.30 10.89
CA MET A 161 9.41 -8.59 10.22
C MET A 161 10.55 -9.39 10.87
N VAL A 162 11.61 -8.72 11.32
CA VAL A 162 12.84 -9.39 11.76
C VAL A 162 12.82 -9.70 13.26
N VAL A 163 12.19 -8.84 14.06
CA VAL A 163 12.22 -8.96 15.53
C VAL A 163 10.84 -9.27 16.07
N ASN A 164 10.70 -10.48 16.62
CA ASN A 164 9.48 -10.88 17.31
C ASN A 164 9.58 -10.52 18.80
N PHE A 165 9.08 -9.34 19.19
CA PHE A 165 9.05 -8.93 20.60
C PHE A 165 8.00 -9.68 21.43
N ARG A 166 7.25 -10.65 20.85
CA ARG A 166 6.33 -11.49 21.65
C ARG A 166 7.04 -12.21 22.78
N SER A 167 8.28 -12.67 22.58
CA SER A 167 9.02 -13.34 23.65
C SER A 167 9.34 -12.40 24.82
N ALA A 168 9.73 -11.15 24.51
CA ALA A 168 9.94 -10.11 25.52
C ALA A 168 8.62 -9.72 26.20
N ALA A 169 7.54 -9.54 25.44
CA ALA A 169 6.21 -9.24 25.98
C ALA A 169 5.69 -10.38 26.86
N HIS A 170 5.94 -11.63 26.48
CA HIS A 170 5.58 -12.82 27.26
C HIS A 170 6.34 -12.89 28.58
N SER A 171 7.64 -12.62 28.58
CA SER A 171 8.43 -12.55 29.80
C SER A 171 8.00 -11.43 30.75
N LEU A 172 7.55 -10.29 30.21
CA LEU A 172 7.05 -9.15 30.99
C LEU A 172 5.62 -9.35 31.52
N LEU A 173 4.76 -10.05 30.77
CA LEU A 173 3.32 -10.18 31.04
C LEU A 173 2.90 -11.57 31.51
N TRP A 174 3.84 -12.48 31.75
CA TRP A 174 3.60 -13.87 32.16
C TRP A 174 2.63 -14.01 33.34
N GLY A 175 2.66 -13.08 34.32
CA GLY A 175 1.77 -13.11 35.48
C GLY A 175 0.30 -12.77 35.18
N LEU A 176 0.01 -12.18 34.02
CA LEU A 176 -1.35 -11.80 33.59
C LEU A 176 -2.06 -12.92 32.84
N GLU A 177 -1.34 -13.97 32.41
CA GLU A 177 -1.90 -15.12 31.68
C GLU A 177 -3.04 -15.76 32.46
N LYS A 178 -2.86 -15.95 33.78
CA LYS A 178 -3.85 -16.54 34.69
C LYS A 178 -5.14 -15.73 34.81
N TYR A 179 -5.10 -14.41 34.58
CA TYR A 179 -6.25 -13.52 34.72
C TYR A 179 -6.95 -13.20 33.41
N THR A 180 -6.31 -13.47 32.27
CA THR A 180 -6.77 -12.98 30.96
C THR A 180 -7.16 -14.08 29.97
N GLY A 181 -6.76 -15.34 30.24
CA GLY A 181 -7.20 -16.50 29.46
C GLY A 181 -7.02 -16.30 27.96
N ASP A 182 -8.10 -16.45 27.19
CA ASP A 182 -8.10 -16.35 25.71
C ASP A 182 -7.68 -14.98 25.17
N TYR A 183 -7.80 -13.90 25.96
CA TYR A 183 -7.39 -12.55 25.54
C TYR A 183 -5.87 -12.34 25.62
N TYR A 184 -5.12 -13.26 26.22
CA TYR A 184 -3.68 -13.11 26.41
C TYR A 184 -2.92 -12.95 25.09
N SER A 185 -3.31 -13.67 24.03
CA SER A 185 -2.70 -13.53 22.70
C SER A 185 -2.91 -12.14 22.09
N ALA A 186 -4.09 -11.53 22.31
CA ALA A 186 -4.37 -10.17 21.88
C ALA A 186 -3.53 -9.15 22.67
N ILE A 187 -3.38 -9.36 23.99
CA ILE A 187 -2.56 -8.52 24.87
C ILE A 187 -1.08 -8.59 24.47
N LEU A 188 -0.55 -9.78 24.18
CA LEU A 188 0.82 -9.96 23.71
C LEU A 188 1.06 -9.26 22.37
N THR A 189 0.09 -9.32 21.46
CA THR A 189 0.16 -8.63 20.17
C THR A 189 0.15 -7.12 20.35
N PHE A 190 -0.72 -6.61 21.22
CA PHE A 190 -0.77 -5.19 21.56
C PHE A 190 0.54 -4.72 22.20
N ALA A 191 1.08 -5.48 23.17
CA ALA A 191 2.35 -5.19 23.82
C ALA A 191 3.52 -5.18 22.83
N ASN A 192 3.55 -6.11 21.86
CA ASN A 192 4.53 -6.12 20.79
C ASN A 192 4.51 -4.82 19.96
N PHE A 193 3.32 -4.34 19.56
CA PHE A 193 3.18 -3.06 18.87
C PHE A 193 3.57 -1.87 19.76
N LEU A 194 3.31 -1.95 21.07
CA LEU A 194 3.63 -0.91 22.03
C LEU A 194 5.16 -0.79 22.23
N ILE A 195 5.86 -1.92 22.35
CA ILE A 195 7.33 -1.97 22.39
C ILE A 195 7.91 -1.38 21.11
N LEU A 196 7.41 -1.80 19.94
CA LEU A 196 7.82 -1.24 18.65
C LEU A 196 7.61 0.28 18.61
N PHE A 197 6.44 0.75 19.05
CA PHE A 197 6.13 2.18 19.11
C PHE A 197 7.09 2.95 20.03
N PHE A 198 7.45 2.39 21.19
CA PHE A 198 8.42 3.00 22.09
C PHE A 198 9.81 3.12 21.47
N ILE A 199 10.26 2.10 20.74
CA ILE A 199 11.54 2.15 20.00
C ILE A 199 11.51 3.29 18.98
N LEU A 200 10.44 3.37 18.18
CA LEU A 200 10.27 4.43 17.18
C LEU A 200 10.15 5.82 17.84
N GLN A 201 9.49 5.92 18.98
CA GLN A 201 9.38 7.15 19.76
C GLN A 201 10.74 7.59 20.32
N LEU A 202 11.56 6.65 20.78
CA LEU A 202 12.93 6.92 21.23
C LEU A 202 13.79 7.44 20.07
N MET A 203 13.75 6.77 18.92
CA MET A 203 14.44 7.22 17.70
C MET A 203 13.99 8.63 17.28
N TYR A 204 12.68 8.90 17.33
CA TYR A 204 12.13 10.22 17.03
C TYR A 204 12.66 11.29 17.99
N LYS A 205 12.70 11.02 19.31
CA LYS A 205 13.24 11.93 20.32
C LYS A 205 14.75 12.17 20.13
N LEU A 206 15.50 11.13 19.79
CA LEU A 206 16.93 11.19 19.51
C LEU A 206 17.25 11.78 18.12
N ARG A 207 16.23 12.13 17.32
CA ARG A 207 16.36 12.63 15.94
C ARG A 207 17.14 11.70 15.00
N VAL A 208 17.10 10.39 15.26
CA VAL A 208 17.66 9.38 14.36
C VAL A 208 16.60 9.00 13.34
N PHE A 209 16.85 9.35 12.07
CA PHE A 209 15.97 9.06 10.95
C PHE A 209 16.72 8.29 9.88
N VAL A 210 16.33 7.05 9.65
CA VAL A 210 16.91 6.22 8.59
C VAL A 210 16.24 6.61 7.27
N LYS A 211 17.04 7.08 6.32
CA LYS A 211 16.62 7.42 4.96
C LYS A 211 17.43 6.57 3.98
N ILE A 212 16.80 6.20 2.87
CA ILE A 212 17.42 5.54 1.71
C ILE A 212 17.58 6.60 0.62
#